data_AF-A0A8H5BQZ4-F1
#
_entry.id   AF-A0A8H5BQZ4-F1
#
_cell.length_a   1.000
_cell.length_b   1.000
_cell.length_c   1.000
_cell.angle_alpha   90.00
_cell.angle_beta   90.00
_cell.angle_gamma   90.00
#
_symmetry.space_group_name_H-M   'P 1'
#
loop_
_entity.id
_entity.type
_entity.pdbx_description
1 polymer ?
#
loop_
_entity_poly.entity_id
_entity_poly.type
_entity_poly.pdbx_seq_one_letter_code
_entity_poly.pdbx_strand_id
1 'polypeptide(L)'
;MLFTLALAAITIIPRVSGHSAFFHPSMWGFNVTDKDYPYDNRPVVPIKNMNFSQWWFHGHLDHPPNDGDFFELPAGKAATAEIACTKPATSYFKSAGAVNQFTNPSNPEDPCPNSPTTAYHTNNFEDLMGCSLAIAYKDDVNAVKPDDFTVFSVNHTCVWTLHTDFQVPARMPPCPPGGCICAFFWIHSPLSGGEENYMNGFRCNVTGSTSNVPVAESKVARRCGADLPNKRPYSTPANCTYGAKKPYYWFNNEGNNMFEGDHSPPVYNDLYNFVDGAQDDIFIDSYLSLPDPAPNAAMPIRADDSAKLPLSSVPAAVQAGMAIPAPVFPVVGNSTTDPRATVGTAPPTLPTVTGTNSSPAVTPSASGVVDNGGYYGGAGYKRDMSDAHLSANAARRFQGLRVNVESRRRHLERRSRFW
;
A
#
# COMPACT_ATOMS: atom_id res chain seq x y z
N MET A 1 46.87 -41.67 -9.85
CA MET A 1 45.53 -41.70 -10.49
C MET A 1 44.53 -41.21 -9.47
N LEU A 2 44.67 -39.93 -9.08
CA LEU A 2 43.81 -38.82 -9.50
C LEU A 2 42.35 -38.97 -9.02
N PHE A 3 42.20 -38.62 -7.74
CA PHE A 3 41.04 -37.95 -7.15
C PHE A 3 40.57 -36.82 -8.08
N THR A 4 39.41 -36.95 -8.72
CA THR A 4 38.60 -35.83 -9.28
C THR A 4 37.33 -36.41 -9.92
N LEU A 5 36.29 -36.69 -9.12
CA LEU A 5 34.95 -37.00 -9.65
C LEU A 5 33.89 -36.87 -8.55
N ALA A 6 33.83 -35.72 -7.90
CA ALA A 6 32.74 -35.40 -6.98
C ALA A 6 32.61 -33.88 -6.82
N LEU A 7 32.08 -33.18 -7.83
CA LEU A 7 31.44 -31.86 -7.64
C LEU A 7 30.73 -31.40 -8.93
N ALA A 8 29.50 -31.87 -9.16
CA ALA A 8 28.57 -31.21 -10.08
C ALA A 8 27.11 -31.61 -9.79
N ALA A 9 26.71 -31.65 -8.52
CA ALA A 9 25.30 -31.54 -8.17
C ALA A 9 24.97 -30.06 -8.06
N ILE A 10 24.88 -29.38 -9.21
CA ILE A 10 24.22 -28.07 -9.26
C ILE A 10 22.75 -28.37 -8.99
N THR A 11 22.34 -28.21 -7.73
CA THR A 11 20.94 -28.11 -7.37
C THR A 11 20.37 -26.94 -8.17
N ILE A 12 19.58 -27.25 -9.19
CA ILE A 12 18.64 -26.29 -9.77
C ILE A 12 17.67 -26.01 -8.63
N ILE A 13 17.98 -25.01 -7.81
CA ILE A 13 17.02 -24.45 -6.87
C ILE A 13 15.94 -23.87 -7.79
N PRO A 14 14.70 -24.38 -7.77
CA PRO A 14 13.62 -23.72 -8.48
C PRO A 14 13.58 -22.29 -7.93
N ARG A 15 13.92 -21.32 -8.79
CA ARG A 15 13.60 -19.92 -8.54
C ARG A 15 12.09 -19.88 -8.60
N VAL A 16 11.47 -20.03 -7.44
CA VAL A 16 10.04 -19.83 -7.31
C VAL A 16 9.82 -18.34 -7.53
N SER A 17 9.40 -17.99 -8.75
CA SER A 17 8.97 -16.65 -9.10
C SER A 17 7.58 -16.49 -8.50
N GLY A 18 7.50 -16.04 -7.24
CA GLY A 18 6.23 -15.76 -6.61
C GLY A 18 5.69 -14.45 -7.16
N HIS A 19 4.72 -14.46 -8.07
CA HIS A 19 4.40 -13.27 -8.86
C HIS A 19 2.90 -13.20 -8.99
N SER A 20 2.29 -12.08 -8.60
CA SER A 20 0.85 -11.86 -8.76
C SER A 20 0.57 -10.37 -8.90
N ALA A 21 -0.41 -10.04 -9.74
CA ALA A 21 -0.86 -8.69 -9.98
C ALA A 21 -2.38 -8.62 -9.99
N PHE A 22 -2.88 -7.43 -9.68
CA PHE A 22 -4.25 -7.05 -10.03
C PHE A 22 -4.34 -6.85 -11.54
N PHE A 23 -5.33 -7.48 -12.19
CA PHE A 23 -5.61 -7.29 -13.60
C PHE A 23 -6.99 -6.67 -13.80
N HIS A 24 -7.01 -5.51 -14.47
CA HIS A 24 -8.23 -4.87 -14.97
C HIS A 24 -7.83 -3.88 -16.09
N PRO A 25 -8.66 -3.65 -17.13
CA PRO A 25 -8.35 -2.70 -18.20
C PRO A 25 -8.07 -1.28 -17.72
N SER A 26 -8.55 -0.92 -16.53
CA SER A 26 -8.29 0.38 -15.90
C SER A 26 -6.93 0.52 -15.24
N MET A 27 -6.08 -0.52 -15.22
CA MET A 27 -4.75 -0.45 -14.63
C MET A 27 -3.73 0.25 -15.52
N TRP A 28 -2.78 0.96 -14.91
CA TRP A 28 -1.57 1.35 -15.61
C TRP A 28 -0.75 0.10 -15.94
N GLY A 29 -0.14 0.11 -17.13
CA GLY A 29 0.68 -1.00 -17.60
C GLY A 29 -0.10 -2.25 -17.97
N PHE A 30 -1.42 -2.15 -18.26
CA PHE A 30 -2.26 -3.30 -18.60
C PHE A 30 -1.70 -4.18 -19.73
N ASN A 31 -1.00 -3.56 -20.70
CA ASN A 31 -0.37 -4.25 -21.84
C ASN A 31 1.16 -4.30 -21.77
N VAL A 32 1.77 -3.90 -20.64
CA VAL A 32 3.23 -3.99 -20.47
C VAL A 32 3.66 -5.45 -20.42
N THR A 33 4.72 -5.74 -21.17
CA THR A 33 5.37 -7.03 -21.35
C THR A 33 6.81 -6.98 -20.87
N ASP A 34 7.51 -8.11 -20.94
CA ASP A 34 8.93 -8.24 -20.62
C ASP A 34 9.86 -7.51 -21.61
N LYS A 35 9.32 -6.89 -22.66
CA LYS A 35 10.07 -6.21 -23.73
C LYS A 35 9.88 -4.70 -23.78
N ASP A 36 8.93 -4.16 -23.02
CA ASP A 36 8.63 -2.73 -23.06
C ASP A 36 9.64 -1.88 -22.28
N TYR A 37 10.42 -2.53 -21.40
CA TYR A 37 11.46 -1.90 -20.58
C TYR A 37 12.82 -2.60 -20.79
N PRO A 38 13.95 -1.93 -20.48
CA PRO A 38 15.28 -2.55 -20.49
C PRO A 38 15.50 -3.65 -19.45
N TYR A 39 14.52 -3.86 -18.58
CA TYR A 39 14.44 -4.89 -17.55
C TYR A 39 13.01 -5.43 -17.50
N ASP A 40 12.80 -6.60 -16.89
CA ASP A 40 11.44 -7.13 -16.71
C ASP A 40 10.67 -6.23 -15.74
N ASN A 41 9.67 -5.52 -16.27
CA ASN A 41 8.80 -4.64 -15.50
C ASN A 41 7.32 -4.96 -15.76
N ARG A 42 6.99 -6.23 -16.01
CA ARG A 42 5.60 -6.67 -16.12
C ARG A 42 4.84 -6.38 -14.82
N PRO A 43 3.50 -6.21 -14.85
CA PRO A 43 2.71 -5.90 -13.65
C PRO A 43 2.87 -6.87 -12.47
N VAL A 44 3.25 -8.12 -12.76
CA VAL A 44 3.44 -9.21 -11.78
C VAL A 44 4.82 -9.23 -11.14
N VAL A 45 5.76 -8.42 -11.65
CA VAL A 45 7.13 -8.35 -11.13
C VAL A 45 7.12 -7.70 -9.75
N PRO A 46 7.84 -8.27 -8.76
CA PRO A 46 7.94 -7.70 -7.44
C PRO A 46 8.72 -6.39 -7.44
N ILE A 47 8.36 -5.52 -6.51
CA ILE A 47 9.04 -4.27 -6.22
C ILE A 47 9.97 -4.50 -5.03
N LYS A 48 11.25 -4.16 -5.20
CA LYS A 48 12.27 -4.12 -4.14
C LYS A 48 13.52 -3.38 -4.60
N ASN A 49 14.18 -2.67 -3.68
CA ASN A 49 15.41 -1.92 -3.93
C ASN A 49 15.31 -1.00 -5.17
N MET A 50 14.13 -0.42 -5.39
CA MET A 50 13.83 0.45 -6.52
C MET A 50 13.84 1.92 -6.08
N ASN A 51 14.24 2.82 -6.98
CA ASN A 51 14.07 4.26 -6.77
C ASN A 51 12.60 4.65 -6.93
N PHE A 52 12.21 5.85 -6.50
CA PHE A 52 10.82 6.27 -6.44
C PHE A 52 10.08 6.09 -7.77
N SER A 53 10.64 6.55 -8.88
CA SER A 53 10.02 6.46 -10.20
C SER A 53 9.85 5.04 -10.74
N GLN A 54 10.58 4.05 -10.20
CA GLN A 54 10.49 2.66 -10.63
C GLN A 54 9.41 1.91 -9.84
N TRP A 55 9.33 2.13 -8.52
CA TRP A 55 8.33 1.43 -7.71
C TRP A 55 6.96 2.12 -7.74
N TRP A 56 6.94 3.45 -7.79
CA TRP A 56 5.71 4.22 -7.78
C TRP A 56 4.88 3.92 -9.02
N PHE A 57 3.65 3.44 -8.83
CA PHE A 57 2.80 2.94 -9.92
C PHE A 57 3.47 1.88 -10.79
N HIS A 58 4.41 1.11 -10.22
CA HIS A 58 5.19 0.10 -10.96
C HIS A 58 6.00 0.72 -12.13
N GLY A 59 6.25 2.03 -12.11
CA GLY A 59 6.89 2.74 -13.22
C GLY A 59 6.05 2.77 -14.50
N HIS A 60 4.74 2.51 -14.42
CA HIS A 60 3.83 2.38 -15.57
C HIS A 60 3.04 3.63 -15.90
N LEU A 61 3.39 4.80 -15.36
CA LEU A 61 2.62 6.04 -15.60
C LEU A 61 2.56 6.43 -17.09
N ASP A 62 3.58 6.08 -17.88
CA ASP A 62 3.62 6.29 -19.33
C ASP A 62 2.78 5.28 -20.14
N HIS A 63 2.18 4.29 -19.46
CA HIS A 63 1.29 3.29 -20.04
C HIS A 63 -0.11 3.36 -19.40
N PRO A 64 -0.85 4.48 -19.58
CA PRO A 64 -2.15 4.66 -18.98
C PRO A 64 -3.20 3.68 -19.54
N PRO A 65 -4.26 3.38 -18.77
CA PRO A 65 -5.45 2.69 -19.29
C PRO A 65 -6.17 3.53 -20.35
N ASN A 66 -7.11 2.94 -21.08
CA ASN A 66 -7.96 3.72 -21.99
C ASN A 66 -8.86 4.68 -21.21
N ASP A 67 -9.34 5.72 -21.89
CA ASP A 67 -10.37 6.58 -21.35
C ASP A 67 -11.70 5.83 -21.21
N GLY A 68 -12.37 6.03 -20.07
CA GLY A 68 -13.62 5.36 -19.72
C GLY A 68 -13.46 4.00 -19.03
N ASP A 69 -12.26 3.42 -19.01
CA ASP A 69 -12.00 2.18 -18.26
C ASP A 69 -11.81 2.52 -16.77
N PHE A 70 -12.81 2.20 -15.95
CA PHE A 70 -12.79 2.34 -14.48
C PHE A 70 -13.10 1.01 -13.81
N PHE A 71 -12.39 0.71 -12.72
CA PHE A 71 -12.80 -0.34 -11.79
C PHE A 71 -13.86 0.21 -10.85
N GLU A 72 -15.07 -0.35 -10.90
CA GLU A 72 -16.21 0.14 -10.13
C GLU A 72 -16.17 -0.34 -8.68
N LEU A 73 -16.36 0.59 -7.74
CA LEU A 73 -16.38 0.37 -6.31
C LEU A 73 -17.80 0.62 -5.77
N PRO A 74 -18.67 -0.40 -5.74
CA PRO A 74 -20.05 -0.24 -5.27
C PRO A 74 -20.09 -0.09 -3.75
N ALA A 75 -20.42 1.10 -3.25
CA ALA A 75 -20.48 1.40 -1.83
C ALA A 75 -21.38 0.40 -1.07
N GLY A 76 -20.84 -0.21 0.00
CA GLY A 76 -21.54 -1.17 0.85
C GLY A 76 -21.65 -2.58 0.26
N LYS A 77 -20.92 -2.87 -0.81
CA LYS A 77 -20.91 -4.17 -1.50
C LYS A 77 -19.48 -4.62 -1.80
N ALA A 78 -19.34 -5.87 -2.21
CA ALA A 78 -18.09 -6.40 -2.72
C ALA A 78 -17.76 -5.83 -4.10
N ALA A 79 -16.49 -5.50 -4.32
CA ALA A 79 -15.86 -5.32 -5.62
C ALA A 79 -14.92 -6.50 -5.86
N THR A 80 -15.25 -7.35 -6.84
CA THR A 80 -14.45 -8.54 -7.17
C THR A 80 -13.29 -8.15 -8.08
N ALA A 81 -12.06 -8.35 -7.62
CA ALA A 81 -10.85 -8.15 -8.40
C ALA A 81 -10.30 -9.50 -8.92
N GLU A 82 -9.65 -9.48 -10.08
CA GLU A 82 -8.90 -10.63 -10.60
C GLU A 82 -7.42 -10.48 -10.27
N ILE A 83 -6.92 -11.35 -9.39
CA ILE A 83 -5.51 -11.38 -8.97
C ILE A 83 -4.89 -12.69 -9.47
N ALA A 84 -3.86 -12.58 -10.29
CA ALA A 84 -3.23 -13.76 -10.89
C ALA A 84 -1.74 -13.58 -11.12
N CYS A 85 -1.03 -14.68 -11.35
CA CYS A 85 0.38 -14.65 -11.74
C CYS A 85 0.62 -14.27 -13.21
N THR A 86 -0.45 -14.22 -14.01
CA THR A 86 -0.36 -13.88 -15.43
C THR A 86 -1.71 -13.46 -16.00
N LYS A 87 -1.72 -12.50 -16.92
CA LYS A 87 -2.96 -12.00 -17.57
C LYS A 87 -3.72 -13.10 -18.35
N PRO A 88 -3.07 -14.07 -19.01
CA PRO A 88 -3.75 -15.23 -19.58
C PRO A 88 -4.61 -16.04 -18.60
N ALA A 89 -4.37 -15.96 -17.29
CA ALA A 89 -5.18 -16.68 -16.29
C ALA A 89 -6.47 -15.95 -15.91
N THR A 90 -6.65 -14.69 -16.33
CA THR A 90 -7.80 -13.85 -16.01
C THR A 90 -8.79 -13.79 -17.17
N SER A 91 -9.95 -13.17 -16.96
CA SER A 91 -10.93 -12.89 -18.01
C SER A 91 -10.37 -12.04 -19.15
N TYR A 92 -9.24 -11.38 -18.91
CA TYR A 92 -8.52 -10.53 -19.86
C TYR A 92 -7.51 -11.28 -20.74
N PHE A 93 -7.51 -12.62 -20.73
CA PHE A 93 -6.55 -13.44 -21.47
C PHE A 93 -6.38 -13.08 -22.96
N LYS A 94 -7.45 -12.63 -23.63
CA LYS A 94 -7.40 -12.26 -25.06
C LYS A 94 -6.47 -11.09 -25.33
N SER A 95 -6.42 -10.10 -24.42
CA SER A 95 -5.51 -8.95 -24.57
C SER A 95 -4.05 -9.32 -24.28
N ALA A 96 -3.80 -10.51 -23.73
CA ALA A 96 -2.47 -11.10 -23.62
C ALA A 96 -2.08 -11.95 -24.86
N GLY A 97 -2.94 -12.01 -25.88
CA GLY A 97 -2.73 -12.83 -27.08
C GLY A 97 -2.97 -14.34 -26.87
N ALA A 98 -3.55 -14.74 -25.72
CA ALA A 98 -3.89 -16.13 -25.47
C ALA A 98 -5.17 -16.52 -26.22
N VAL A 99 -5.17 -17.71 -26.83
CA VAL A 99 -6.33 -18.26 -27.56
C VAL A 99 -7.47 -18.63 -26.60
N ASN A 100 -7.12 -19.21 -25.46
CA ASN A 100 -8.04 -19.59 -24.38
C ASN A 100 -7.52 -19.05 -23.05
N GLN A 101 -8.42 -18.85 -22.10
CA GLN A 101 -8.02 -18.56 -20.72
C GLN A 101 -7.22 -19.73 -20.17
N PHE A 102 -6.10 -19.42 -19.53
CA PHE A 102 -5.29 -20.40 -18.85
C PHE A 102 -5.92 -20.67 -17.48
N THR A 103 -6.56 -21.82 -17.30
CA THR A 103 -7.22 -22.18 -16.04
C THR A 103 -6.72 -23.52 -15.53
N ASN A 104 -6.89 -23.76 -14.23
CA ASN A 104 -6.72 -25.08 -13.62
C ASN A 104 -8.12 -25.72 -13.51
N PRO A 105 -8.45 -26.76 -14.30
CA PRO A 105 -9.80 -27.34 -14.29
C PRO A 105 -10.22 -27.93 -12.94
N SER A 106 -9.26 -28.32 -12.11
CA SER A 106 -9.53 -28.86 -10.77
C SER A 106 -9.71 -27.76 -9.71
N ASN A 107 -9.25 -26.55 -10.00
CA ASN A 107 -9.41 -25.37 -9.15
C ASN A 107 -9.51 -24.10 -10.02
N PRO A 108 -10.71 -23.74 -10.50
CA PRO A 108 -10.89 -22.55 -11.34
C PRO A 108 -10.48 -21.24 -10.68
N GLU A 109 -10.41 -21.20 -9.34
CA GLU A 109 -9.97 -20.06 -8.54
C GLU A 109 -8.45 -20.04 -8.30
N ASP A 110 -7.68 -20.91 -8.94
CA ASP A 110 -6.22 -20.91 -8.82
C ASP A 110 -5.62 -19.62 -9.41
N PRO A 111 -4.98 -18.74 -8.62
CA PRO A 111 -4.39 -17.50 -9.13
C PRO A 111 -3.16 -17.78 -10.00
N CYS A 112 -2.59 -18.99 -9.93
CA CYS A 112 -1.49 -19.39 -10.81
C CYS A 112 -1.62 -20.84 -11.28
N PRO A 113 -2.45 -21.09 -12.30
CA PRO A 113 -2.68 -22.42 -12.84
C PRO A 113 -1.39 -23.18 -13.16
N ASN A 114 -1.38 -24.47 -12.80
CA ASN A 114 -0.24 -25.39 -12.96
C ASN A 114 1.04 -25.01 -12.20
N SER A 115 0.96 -24.08 -11.24
CA SER A 115 2.08 -23.72 -10.37
C SER A 115 1.80 -24.11 -8.92
N PRO A 116 2.83 -24.45 -8.13
CA PRO A 116 2.64 -24.68 -6.69
C PRO A 116 2.28 -23.37 -5.98
N THR A 117 1.67 -23.45 -4.79
CA THR A 117 1.28 -22.27 -3.99
C THR A 117 2.44 -21.31 -3.67
N THR A 118 3.67 -21.84 -3.64
CA THR A 118 4.87 -21.04 -3.45
C THR A 118 5.07 -20.02 -4.59
N ALA A 119 4.50 -20.25 -5.79
CA ALA A 119 4.50 -19.31 -6.92
C ALA A 119 3.60 -18.07 -6.70
N TYR A 120 2.93 -17.99 -5.57
CA TYR A 120 2.28 -16.79 -5.05
C TYR A 120 2.58 -16.64 -3.55
N HIS A 121 3.81 -17.00 -3.18
CA HIS A 121 4.42 -16.69 -1.89
C HIS A 121 3.67 -17.20 -0.65
N THR A 122 3.10 -18.40 -0.75
CA THR A 122 2.47 -19.05 0.40
C THR A 122 2.72 -20.55 0.44
N ASN A 123 3.00 -21.07 1.63
CA ASN A 123 3.12 -22.51 1.84
C ASN A 123 1.75 -23.20 1.95
N ASN A 124 0.72 -22.48 2.40
CA ASN A 124 -0.64 -22.94 2.62
C ASN A 124 -1.53 -21.77 3.04
N PHE A 125 -2.84 -21.99 3.11
CA PHE A 125 -3.82 -20.95 3.48
C PHE A 125 -3.53 -20.21 4.80
N GLU A 126 -2.94 -20.86 5.80
CA GLU A 126 -2.63 -20.25 7.11
C GLU A 126 -1.40 -19.33 7.08
N ASP A 127 -0.68 -19.30 5.96
CA ASP A 127 0.53 -18.50 5.73
C ASP A 127 0.22 -17.19 4.95
N LEU A 128 -1.06 -16.91 4.70
CA LEU A 128 -1.50 -15.70 4.00
C LEU A 128 -1.40 -14.46 4.92
N MET A 129 -0.98 -13.34 4.34
CA MET A 129 -0.72 -12.08 5.05
C MET A 129 -1.61 -10.92 4.60
N GLY A 130 -2.59 -11.22 3.76
CA GLY A 130 -3.54 -10.27 3.21
C GLY A 130 -2.97 -9.28 2.21
N CYS A 131 -3.88 -8.58 1.54
CA CYS A 131 -3.59 -7.49 0.61
C CYS A 131 -4.67 -6.41 0.76
N SER A 132 -4.49 -5.28 0.08
CA SER A 132 -5.39 -4.14 0.22
C SER A 132 -5.65 -3.41 -1.09
N LEU A 133 -6.78 -2.68 -1.12
CA LEU A 133 -7.03 -1.61 -2.06
C LEU A 133 -6.95 -0.26 -1.34
N ALA A 134 -6.26 0.68 -1.95
CA ALA A 134 -6.21 2.07 -1.51
C ALA A 134 -6.74 3.02 -2.58
N ILE A 135 -7.21 4.18 -2.14
CA ILE A 135 -7.83 5.20 -2.99
C ILE A 135 -7.24 6.58 -2.69
N ALA A 136 -7.08 7.37 -3.74
CA ALA A 136 -6.79 8.79 -3.70
C ALA A 136 -7.88 9.53 -4.51
N TYR A 137 -8.55 10.50 -3.87
CA TYR A 137 -9.62 11.30 -4.49
C TYR A 137 -9.06 12.39 -5.41
N LYS A 138 -8.36 11.96 -6.45
CA LYS A 138 -7.76 12.78 -7.51
C LYS A 138 -8.02 12.08 -8.86
N ASP A 139 -8.23 12.87 -9.90
CA ASP A 139 -8.42 12.41 -11.28
C ASP A 139 -7.12 12.49 -12.10
N ASP A 140 -6.24 13.45 -11.82
CA ASP A 140 -4.89 13.53 -12.38
C ASP A 140 -3.90 12.67 -11.56
N VAL A 141 -3.40 11.61 -12.19
CA VAL A 141 -2.40 10.70 -11.59
C VAL A 141 -1.09 11.41 -11.26
N ASN A 142 -0.70 12.46 -12.00
CA ASN A 142 0.54 13.20 -11.73
C ASN A 142 0.45 14.05 -10.46
N ALA A 143 -0.77 14.34 -10.01
CA ALA A 143 -1.02 15.02 -8.75
C ALA A 143 -1.06 14.07 -7.54
N VAL A 144 -1.09 12.75 -7.76
CA VAL A 144 -1.12 11.74 -6.71
C VAL A 144 0.28 11.56 -6.13
N LYS A 145 0.36 11.58 -4.80
CA LYS A 145 1.53 11.35 -3.97
C LYS A 145 1.28 10.14 -3.07
N PRO A 146 2.34 9.51 -2.53
CA PRO A 146 2.21 8.41 -1.58
C PRO A 146 1.28 8.73 -0.39
N ASP A 147 1.33 9.98 0.08
CA ASP A 147 0.55 10.42 1.23
C ASP A 147 -0.95 10.62 0.97
N ASP A 148 -1.37 10.65 -0.30
CA ASP A 148 -2.79 10.82 -0.66
C ASP A 148 -3.58 9.51 -0.57
N PHE A 149 -2.91 8.36 -0.58
CA PHE A 149 -3.58 7.06 -0.58
C PHE A 149 -4.11 6.71 0.81
N THR A 150 -5.37 6.27 0.84
CA THR A 150 -6.01 5.68 2.01
C THR A 150 -6.45 4.26 1.69
N VAL A 151 -6.02 3.28 2.48
CA VAL A 151 -6.51 1.91 2.39
C VAL A 151 -7.97 1.87 2.84
N PHE A 152 -8.87 1.47 1.94
CA PHE A 152 -10.32 1.45 2.20
C PHE A 152 -10.89 0.02 2.27
N SER A 153 -10.17 -0.97 1.75
CA SER A 153 -10.59 -2.37 1.77
C SER A 153 -9.39 -3.30 1.87
N VAL A 154 -9.55 -4.38 2.63
CA VAL A 154 -8.53 -5.39 2.89
C VAL A 154 -9.17 -6.77 2.75
N ASN A 155 -8.38 -7.73 2.28
CA ASN A 155 -8.74 -9.15 2.34
C ASN A 155 -7.56 -9.92 2.93
N HIS A 156 -7.74 -10.54 4.11
CA HIS A 156 -6.68 -11.26 4.82
C HIS A 156 -6.25 -12.54 4.11
N THR A 157 -7.14 -13.13 3.33
CA THR A 157 -6.92 -14.38 2.60
C THR A 157 -6.35 -14.14 1.19
N CYS A 158 -5.86 -12.94 0.94
CA CYS A 158 -5.47 -12.53 -0.39
C CYS A 158 -4.20 -13.20 -0.91
N VAL A 159 -4.28 -13.35 -2.24
CA VAL A 159 -3.50 -14.18 -3.18
C VAL A 159 -3.67 -15.67 -2.93
N TRP A 160 -4.91 -16.08 -2.65
CA TRP A 160 -5.33 -17.47 -2.64
C TRP A 160 -6.34 -17.82 -3.72
N THR A 161 -7.22 -16.87 -4.08
CA THR A 161 -8.23 -17.03 -5.13
C THR A 161 -7.99 -16.02 -6.26
N LEU A 162 -8.24 -16.46 -7.50
CA LEU A 162 -8.26 -15.61 -8.69
C LEU A 162 -9.24 -14.45 -8.48
N HIS A 163 -10.49 -14.76 -8.13
CA HIS A 163 -11.49 -13.76 -7.79
C HIS A 163 -11.39 -13.43 -6.30
N THR A 164 -10.83 -12.26 -5.99
CA THR A 164 -10.71 -11.77 -4.62
C THR A 164 -11.69 -10.62 -4.42
N ASP A 165 -12.64 -10.81 -3.50
CA ASP A 165 -13.59 -9.77 -3.12
C ASP A 165 -12.97 -8.77 -2.15
N PHE A 166 -13.17 -7.49 -2.45
CA PHE A 166 -12.87 -6.36 -1.56
C PHE A 166 -14.17 -5.68 -1.16
N GLN A 167 -14.49 -5.70 0.13
CA GLN A 167 -15.70 -5.03 0.64
C GLN A 167 -15.48 -3.51 0.63
N VAL A 168 -16.35 -2.78 -0.07
CA VAL A 168 -16.29 -1.32 -0.16
C VAL A 168 -17.10 -0.72 1.00
N PRO A 169 -16.53 0.19 1.82
CA PRO A 169 -17.28 0.84 2.89
C PRO A 169 -18.57 1.50 2.38
N ALA A 170 -19.67 1.34 3.12
CA ALA A 170 -20.97 1.89 2.71
C ALA A 170 -20.99 3.42 2.61
N ARG A 171 -20.09 4.08 3.33
CA ARG A 171 -20.03 5.54 3.46
C ARG A 171 -19.02 6.20 2.49
N MET A 172 -18.44 5.44 1.56
CA MET A 172 -17.51 5.99 0.57
C MET A 172 -18.14 7.17 -0.19
N PRO A 173 -17.52 8.37 -0.18
CA PRO A 173 -18.02 9.51 -0.93
C PRO A 173 -17.79 9.33 -2.44
N PRO A 174 -18.53 10.06 -3.30
CA PRO A 174 -18.33 10.00 -4.74
C PRO A 174 -16.94 10.54 -5.14
N CYS A 175 -16.35 9.95 -6.18
CA CYS A 175 -15.13 10.46 -6.81
C CYS A 175 -15.37 11.82 -7.51
N PRO A 176 -14.32 12.61 -7.78
CA PRO A 176 -14.44 13.78 -8.65
C PRO A 176 -14.86 13.35 -10.08
N PRO A 177 -15.27 14.30 -10.95
CA PRO A 177 -15.82 13.98 -12.27
C PRO A 177 -14.95 13.08 -13.16
N GLY A 178 -13.61 13.18 -13.06
CA GLY A 178 -12.66 12.33 -13.79
C GLY A 178 -12.40 10.95 -13.16
N GLY A 179 -13.13 10.59 -12.10
CA GLY A 179 -12.90 9.39 -11.29
C GLY A 179 -11.80 9.59 -10.25
N CYS A 180 -11.49 8.52 -9.52
CA CYS A 180 -10.40 8.48 -8.55
C CYS A 180 -9.23 7.63 -9.09
N ILE A 181 -8.10 7.74 -8.41
CA ILE A 181 -6.99 6.81 -8.61
C ILE A 181 -6.92 5.84 -7.43
N CYS A 182 -6.87 4.55 -7.74
CA CYS A 182 -6.71 3.48 -6.77
C CYS A 182 -5.41 2.71 -7.00
N ALA A 183 -5.01 1.92 -6.00
CA ALA A 183 -3.92 0.98 -6.14
C ALA A 183 -4.15 -0.28 -5.30
N PHE A 184 -3.78 -1.41 -5.88
CA PHE A 184 -3.67 -2.70 -5.21
C PHE A 184 -2.30 -2.81 -4.55
N PHE A 185 -2.24 -3.30 -3.32
CA PHE A 185 -0.99 -3.54 -2.60
C PHE A 185 -0.98 -4.91 -1.93
N TRP A 186 0.16 -5.58 -2.00
CA TRP A 186 0.37 -6.88 -1.36
C TRP A 186 1.80 -7.03 -0.84
N ILE A 187 1.92 -7.63 0.35
CA ILE A 187 3.18 -8.07 0.95
C ILE A 187 2.90 -9.46 1.54
N HIS A 188 3.75 -10.42 1.22
CA HIS A 188 3.53 -11.82 1.57
C HIS A 188 4.27 -12.23 2.86
N SER A 189 4.06 -13.48 3.27
CA SER A 189 4.76 -14.06 4.42
C SER A 189 6.25 -14.23 4.14
N PRO A 190 7.12 -13.97 5.14
CA PRO A 190 8.56 -14.25 5.02
C PRO A 190 8.87 -15.77 4.98
N LEU A 191 7.86 -16.64 5.08
CA LEU A 191 8.05 -18.10 5.04
C LEU A 191 8.10 -18.68 3.62
N SER A 192 7.81 -17.88 2.57
CA SER A 192 7.85 -18.34 1.18
C SER A 192 8.30 -17.23 0.23
N GLY A 193 9.52 -17.32 -0.29
CA GLY A 193 10.10 -16.37 -1.25
C GLY A 193 11.07 -15.37 -0.63
N GLY A 194 11.49 -14.38 -1.41
CA GLY A 194 12.33 -13.28 -0.93
C GLY A 194 11.50 -12.06 -0.52
N GLU A 195 12.14 -11.06 0.06
CA GLU A 195 11.49 -9.84 0.56
C GLU A 195 11.07 -8.90 -0.54
N GLU A 196 9.76 -8.81 -0.77
CA GLU A 196 9.17 -8.14 -1.92
C GLU A 196 7.84 -7.46 -1.53
N ASN A 197 7.49 -6.39 -2.24
CA ASN A 197 6.17 -5.77 -2.18
C ASN A 197 5.58 -5.66 -3.59
N TYR A 198 4.27 -5.50 -3.68
CA TYR A 198 3.56 -5.39 -4.96
C TYR A 198 2.67 -4.16 -4.95
N MET A 199 2.62 -3.48 -6.09
CA MET A 199 1.77 -2.32 -6.32
C MET A 199 1.26 -2.35 -7.76
N ASN A 200 -0.06 -2.22 -7.96
CA ASN A 200 -0.63 -1.97 -9.28
C ASN A 200 -1.63 -0.81 -9.16
N GLY A 201 -1.31 0.33 -9.78
CA GLY A 201 -2.23 1.47 -9.85
C GLY A 201 -3.32 1.24 -10.89
N PHE A 202 -4.51 1.79 -10.66
CA PHE A 202 -5.62 1.75 -11.62
C PHE A 202 -6.62 2.89 -11.44
N ARG A 203 -7.32 3.26 -12.52
CA ARG A 203 -8.46 4.18 -12.47
C ARG A 203 -9.64 3.46 -11.82
N CYS A 204 -10.30 4.12 -10.86
CA CYS A 204 -11.44 3.58 -10.13
C CYS A 204 -12.54 4.63 -9.94
N ASN A 205 -13.76 4.18 -9.66
CA ASN A 205 -14.88 5.08 -9.39
C ASN A 205 -15.80 4.50 -8.32
N VAL A 206 -16.32 5.34 -7.44
CA VAL A 206 -17.27 4.92 -6.40
C VAL A 206 -18.69 5.00 -6.96
N THR A 207 -19.41 3.88 -6.97
CA THR A 207 -20.81 3.80 -7.38
C THR A 207 -21.73 3.57 -6.18
N GLY A 208 -22.99 3.98 -6.31
CA GLY A 208 -23.98 3.81 -5.25
C GLY A 208 -23.68 4.58 -3.96
N SER A 209 -22.82 5.61 -4.02
CA SER A 209 -22.51 6.44 -2.85
C SER A 209 -23.76 7.11 -2.29
N THR A 210 -23.93 7.04 -0.98
CA THR A 210 -25.01 7.71 -0.23
C THR A 210 -24.47 8.70 0.82
N SER A 211 -23.20 9.06 0.72
CA SER A 211 -22.47 9.89 1.68
C SER A 211 -21.64 10.92 0.95
N ASN A 212 -21.51 12.12 1.51
CA ASN A 212 -20.56 13.13 1.02
C ASN A 212 -19.46 13.41 2.05
N VAL A 213 -19.36 12.58 3.10
CA VAL A 213 -18.34 12.74 4.13
C VAL A 213 -16.99 12.35 3.56
N PRO A 214 -16.00 13.27 3.52
CA PRO A 214 -14.68 12.95 3.01
C PRO A 214 -13.97 11.87 3.81
N VAL A 215 -13.08 11.14 3.13
CA VAL A 215 -12.06 10.32 3.78
C VAL A 215 -11.09 11.25 4.54
N ALA A 216 -10.73 10.86 5.76
CA ALA A 216 -9.79 11.60 6.59
C ALA A 216 -8.35 11.48 6.05
N GLU A 217 -7.47 12.38 6.47
CA GLU A 217 -6.05 12.27 6.16
C GLU A 217 -5.48 10.96 6.72
N SER A 218 -4.85 10.17 5.85
CA SER A 218 -4.28 8.89 6.23
C SER A 218 -2.99 9.03 7.04
N LYS A 219 -2.86 8.21 8.09
CA LYS A 219 -1.63 8.10 8.90
C LYS A 219 -0.90 6.79 8.63
N VAL A 220 0.39 6.73 8.93
CA VAL A 220 1.17 5.48 8.81
C VAL A 220 0.64 4.46 9.83
N ALA A 221 0.39 3.22 9.39
CA ALA A 221 -0.06 2.16 10.28
C ALA A 221 1.09 1.69 11.21
N ARG A 222 0.74 1.28 12.42
CA ARG A 222 1.71 0.88 13.44
C ARG A 222 1.53 -0.59 13.78
N ARG A 223 2.66 -1.30 13.92
CA ARG A 223 2.69 -2.70 14.37
C ARG A 223 2.18 -2.79 15.81
N CYS A 224 0.93 -3.22 15.99
CA CYS A 224 0.23 -3.16 17.26
C CYS A 224 -0.50 -4.45 17.63
N GLY A 225 -0.77 -5.34 16.67
CA GLY A 225 -1.35 -6.65 16.95
C GLY A 225 -0.35 -7.60 17.62
N ALA A 226 -0.84 -8.78 18.00
CA ALA A 226 0.02 -9.83 18.55
C ALA A 226 0.97 -10.36 17.47
N ASP A 227 2.22 -10.59 17.84
CA ASP A 227 3.31 -10.98 16.97
C ASP A 227 4.18 -12.03 17.67
N LEU A 228 3.68 -13.27 17.66
CA LEU A 228 4.34 -14.41 18.29
C LEU A 228 5.74 -14.70 17.70
N PRO A 229 5.97 -14.65 16.37
CA PRO A 229 7.30 -14.81 15.80
C PRO A 229 8.34 -13.85 16.39
N ASN A 230 7.93 -12.62 16.70
CA ASN A 230 8.79 -11.60 17.32
C ASN A 230 8.64 -11.48 18.84
N LYS A 231 8.16 -12.53 19.51
CA LYS A 231 8.06 -12.61 20.99
C LYS A 231 7.18 -11.53 21.61
N ARG A 232 6.15 -11.06 20.89
CA ARG A 232 5.13 -10.13 21.39
C ARG A 232 3.77 -10.83 21.40
N PRO A 233 3.46 -11.65 22.41
CA PRO A 233 2.26 -12.48 22.41
C PRO A 233 0.94 -11.71 22.60
N TYR A 234 1.00 -10.43 22.97
CA TYR A 234 -0.16 -9.60 23.24
C TYR A 234 -0.17 -8.39 22.31
N SER A 235 -1.36 -8.01 21.85
CA SER A 235 -1.55 -6.74 21.16
C SER A 235 -1.35 -5.56 22.11
N THR A 236 -1.03 -4.40 21.55
CA THR A 236 -0.97 -3.10 22.23
C THR A 236 -1.97 -2.15 21.56
N PRO A 237 -3.27 -2.27 21.84
CA PRO A 237 -4.31 -1.54 21.12
C PRO A 237 -4.10 -0.01 21.11
N ALA A 238 -3.68 0.57 22.23
CA ALA A 238 -3.40 2.00 22.34
C ALA A 238 -2.25 2.49 21.42
N ASN A 239 -1.39 1.58 20.93
CA ASN A 239 -0.34 1.89 19.97
C ASN A 239 -0.77 1.69 18.51
N CYS A 240 -1.99 1.21 18.24
CA CYS A 240 -2.52 1.06 16.89
C CYS A 240 -2.81 2.43 16.25
N THR A 241 -2.62 2.51 14.94
CA THR A 241 -3.21 3.60 14.15
C THR A 241 -4.66 3.26 13.88
N TYR A 242 -5.57 4.07 14.43
CA TYR A 242 -7.00 4.02 14.12
C TYR A 242 -7.35 5.06 13.06
N GLY A 243 -8.47 4.84 12.36
CA GLY A 243 -8.89 5.68 11.25
C GLY A 243 -8.18 5.35 9.94
N ALA A 244 -8.13 6.36 9.07
CA ALA A 244 -7.52 6.30 7.74
C ALA A 244 -6.02 5.95 7.84
N LYS A 245 -5.62 4.91 7.11
CA LYS A 245 -4.24 4.40 7.09
C LYS A 245 -3.66 4.41 5.68
N LYS A 246 -2.39 4.82 5.58
CA LYS A 246 -1.61 4.75 4.35
C LYS A 246 -1.31 3.29 3.96
N PRO A 247 -1.12 2.99 2.67
CA PRO A 247 -0.49 1.74 2.23
C PRO A 247 0.94 1.59 2.76
N TYR A 248 1.51 0.40 2.62
CA TYR A 248 2.91 0.16 2.94
C TYR A 248 3.81 0.44 1.75
N TYR A 249 4.77 1.32 1.97
CA TYR A 249 5.92 1.52 1.11
C TYR A 249 7.13 1.00 1.88
N TRP A 250 7.62 -0.17 1.47
CA TRP A 250 8.61 -0.94 2.21
C TRP A 250 9.67 -1.48 1.26
N PHE A 251 10.89 -1.72 1.75
CA PHE A 251 11.97 -2.41 1.02
C PHE A 251 12.41 -1.78 -0.32
N ASN A 252 12.22 -0.47 -0.49
CA ASN A 252 12.71 0.31 -1.64
C ASN A 252 13.88 1.22 -1.27
N ASN A 253 14.53 1.85 -2.25
CA ASN A 253 15.65 2.77 -1.98
C ASN A 253 15.16 4.15 -1.50
N GLU A 254 13.94 4.54 -1.88
CA GLU A 254 13.38 5.88 -1.66
C GLU A 254 11.90 5.78 -1.29
N GLY A 255 11.40 6.72 -0.47
CA GLY A 255 9.97 6.90 -0.23
C GLY A 255 9.29 5.85 0.64
N ASN A 256 10.04 5.05 1.40
CA ASN A 256 9.44 4.11 2.36
C ASN A 256 8.77 4.84 3.52
N ASN A 257 7.63 4.31 3.97
CA ASN A 257 7.01 4.66 5.25
C ASN A 257 7.08 3.53 6.30
N MET A 258 7.52 2.34 5.87
CA MET A 258 7.74 1.15 6.69
C MET A 258 9.24 0.81 6.71
N PHE A 259 9.76 0.39 7.87
CA PHE A 259 11.19 0.19 8.12
C PHE A 259 11.50 -1.14 8.83
N GLU A 260 10.55 -2.06 8.76
CA GLU A 260 10.69 -3.41 9.29
C GLU A 260 11.80 -4.18 8.56
N GLY A 261 12.41 -5.12 9.27
CA GLY A 261 13.40 -6.03 8.71
C GLY A 261 12.79 -7.08 7.78
N ASP A 262 13.69 -7.72 7.02
CA ASP A 262 13.41 -8.77 6.04
C ASP A 262 12.52 -9.92 6.56
N HIS A 263 12.75 -10.39 7.77
CA HIS A 263 11.99 -11.49 8.38
C HIS A 263 10.80 -11.04 9.24
N SER A 264 10.39 -9.78 9.13
CA SER A 264 9.25 -9.23 9.89
C SER A 264 8.47 -8.19 9.09
N PRO A 265 8.08 -8.50 7.84
CA PRO A 265 7.47 -7.52 6.96
C PRO A 265 6.20 -6.89 7.55
N PRO A 266 5.85 -5.67 7.11
CA PRO A 266 4.53 -5.12 7.37
C PRO A 266 3.49 -5.89 6.53
N VAL A 267 2.32 -6.16 7.11
CA VAL A 267 1.30 -7.05 6.50
C VAL A 267 -0.09 -6.45 6.66
N TYR A 268 -0.99 -6.74 5.73
CA TYR A 268 -2.34 -6.18 5.67
C TYR A 268 -3.31 -7.04 6.49
N ASN A 269 -3.05 -7.12 7.80
CA ASN A 269 -3.90 -7.83 8.74
C ASN A 269 -3.95 -7.16 10.12
N ASP A 270 -4.54 -7.85 11.10
CA ASP A 270 -4.71 -7.38 12.48
C ASP A 270 -3.39 -6.94 13.15
N LEU A 271 -2.24 -7.41 12.68
CA LEU A 271 -0.92 -7.01 13.17
C LEU A 271 -0.70 -5.49 13.09
N TYR A 272 -1.35 -4.83 12.13
CA TYR A 272 -1.27 -3.39 11.90
C TYR A 272 -2.63 -2.70 11.96
N ASN A 273 -3.62 -3.34 12.61
CA ASN A 273 -4.98 -2.82 12.72
C ASN A 273 -5.68 -2.61 11.36
N PHE A 274 -5.36 -3.48 10.39
CA PHE A 274 -6.13 -3.64 9.17
C PHE A 274 -7.09 -4.80 9.37
N VAL A 275 -8.35 -4.48 9.69
CA VAL A 275 -9.40 -5.49 9.85
C VAL A 275 -9.72 -6.12 8.50
N ASP A 276 -10.18 -7.37 8.49
CA ASP A 276 -10.62 -8.02 7.25
C ASP A 276 -11.88 -7.34 6.70
N GLY A 277 -11.93 -7.12 5.38
CA GLY A 277 -13.03 -6.43 4.71
C GLY A 277 -12.89 -4.90 4.66
N ALA A 278 -14.03 -4.22 4.77
CA ALA A 278 -14.15 -2.77 4.59
C ALA A 278 -13.52 -2.01 5.77
N GLN A 279 -12.78 -0.94 5.47
CA GLN A 279 -12.24 -0.04 6.50
C GLN A 279 -13.27 1.07 6.78
N ASP A 280 -14.25 0.79 7.64
CA ASP A 280 -15.40 1.68 7.86
C ASP A 280 -15.11 2.92 8.73
N ASP A 281 -13.89 3.06 9.26
CA ASP A 281 -13.50 4.12 10.19
C ASP A 281 -12.61 5.20 9.58
N ILE A 282 -12.48 5.22 8.26
CA ILE A 282 -11.56 6.11 7.54
C ILE A 282 -12.11 7.51 7.29
N PHE A 283 -13.35 7.82 7.66
CA PHE A 283 -14.01 9.10 7.37
C PHE A 283 -13.75 10.15 8.45
N ILE A 284 -13.79 11.43 8.09
CA ILE A 284 -13.50 12.56 9.00
C ILE A 284 -14.36 12.59 10.28
N ASP A 285 -15.55 12.00 10.24
CA ASP A 285 -16.52 11.98 11.34
C ASP A 285 -16.62 10.61 12.03
N SER A 286 -15.73 9.67 11.71
CA SER A 286 -15.79 8.31 12.27
C SER A 286 -15.53 8.30 13.78
N TYR A 287 -14.77 9.28 14.28
CA TYR A 287 -14.35 9.40 15.66
C TYR A 287 -14.74 10.76 16.25
N LEU A 288 -15.27 10.74 17.48
CA LEU A 288 -15.43 11.96 18.29
C LEU A 288 -14.12 12.37 18.96
N SER A 289 -13.28 11.40 19.26
CA SER A 289 -11.95 11.59 19.82
C SER A 289 -11.01 10.53 19.27
N LEU A 290 -9.92 10.97 18.66
CA LEU A 290 -8.88 10.13 18.09
C LEU A 290 -7.52 10.57 18.64
N PRO A 291 -7.13 10.11 19.86
CA PRO A 291 -5.86 10.47 20.45
C PRO A 291 -4.69 9.88 19.64
N ASP A 292 -3.53 10.54 19.70
CA ASP A 292 -2.34 10.01 19.03
C ASP A 292 -1.88 8.69 19.67
N PRO A 293 -1.49 7.68 18.86
CA PRO A 293 -1.13 6.37 19.38
C PRO A 293 0.10 6.40 20.30
N ALA A 294 -0.03 5.81 21.48
CA ALA A 294 1.05 5.61 22.43
C ALA A 294 0.76 4.39 23.34
N PRO A 295 1.78 3.76 23.95
CA PRO A 295 1.57 2.59 24.82
C PRO A 295 0.54 2.79 25.95
N ASN A 296 0.34 4.03 26.38
CA ASN A 296 -0.58 4.45 27.45
C ASN A 296 -1.61 5.49 27.00
N ALA A 297 -1.82 5.67 25.68
CA ALA A 297 -2.84 6.57 25.17
C ALA A 297 -4.25 6.10 25.57
N ALA A 298 -5.18 7.05 25.68
CA ALA A 298 -6.60 6.72 25.76
C ALA A 298 -7.04 5.99 24.49
N MET A 299 -8.06 5.14 24.59
CA MET A 299 -8.65 4.52 23.42
C MET A 299 -9.49 5.53 22.62
N PRO A 300 -9.54 5.42 21.28
CA PRO A 300 -10.42 6.26 20.47
C PRO A 300 -11.89 6.05 20.83
N ILE A 301 -12.70 7.09 20.62
CA ILE A 301 -14.15 7.07 20.83
C ILE A 301 -14.82 7.22 19.47
N ARG A 302 -15.53 6.19 19.01
CA ARG A 302 -16.27 6.26 17.75
C ARG A 302 -17.57 7.05 17.88
N ALA A 303 -17.99 7.66 16.78
CA ALA A 303 -19.22 8.46 16.74
C ALA A 303 -20.49 7.61 16.86
N ASP A 304 -20.49 6.38 16.34
CA ASP A 304 -21.62 5.44 16.39
C ASP A 304 -21.87 4.85 17.79
N ASP A 305 -20.80 4.62 18.56
CA ASP A 305 -20.90 4.15 19.95
C ASP A 305 -21.59 5.17 20.86
N SER A 306 -21.43 6.47 20.56
CA SER A 306 -22.01 7.55 21.35
C SER A 306 -23.53 7.67 21.19
N ALA A 307 -24.09 7.20 20.07
CA ALA A 307 -25.54 7.11 19.86
C ALA A 307 -26.18 5.97 20.66
N LYS A 308 -25.38 5.01 21.16
CA LYS A 308 -25.84 3.87 21.98
C LYS A 308 -25.63 4.08 23.48
N LEU A 309 -24.88 5.11 23.89
CA LEU A 309 -24.73 5.43 25.30
C LEU A 309 -26.00 6.12 25.81
N PRO A 310 -26.63 5.61 26.89
CA PRO A 310 -27.75 6.30 27.51
C PRO A 310 -27.28 7.68 28.00
N LEU A 311 -28.11 8.71 27.76
CA LEU A 311 -27.87 10.12 28.10
C LEU A 311 -27.68 10.42 29.61
N SER A 312 -27.46 9.41 30.45
CA SER A 312 -27.61 9.46 31.90
C SER A 312 -26.30 9.18 32.66
N SER A 313 -25.17 9.77 32.26
CA SER A 313 -24.01 9.88 33.15
C SER A 313 -22.94 10.87 32.67
N VAL A 314 -23.31 12.06 32.19
CA VAL A 314 -22.33 13.16 32.14
C VAL A 314 -22.34 13.81 33.54
N PRO A 315 -21.23 13.75 34.31
CA PRO A 315 -21.14 14.49 35.57
C PRO A 315 -21.24 15.99 35.25
N ALA A 316 -22.09 16.72 35.99
CA ALA A 316 -22.38 18.15 35.81
C ALA A 316 -21.17 19.10 35.99
N ALA A 317 -19.94 18.58 36.11
CA ALA A 317 -18.74 19.34 36.43
C ALA A 317 -18.11 20.07 35.24
N VAL A 318 -18.60 19.90 34.00
CA VAL A 318 -18.02 20.56 32.80
C VAL A 318 -18.88 21.71 32.27
N GLN A 319 -20.02 22.02 32.92
CA GLN A 319 -20.96 23.04 32.43
C GLN A 319 -20.74 24.45 33.02
N ALA A 320 -19.65 24.67 33.76
CA ALA A 320 -19.27 25.98 34.29
C ALA A 320 -17.92 26.41 33.68
N GLY A 321 -17.94 27.07 32.52
CA GLY A 321 -16.68 27.57 31.94
C GLY A 321 -16.74 28.41 30.68
N MET A 322 -17.85 28.48 29.94
CA MET A 322 -17.92 29.28 28.72
C MET A 322 -19.09 30.26 28.74
N ALA A 323 -18.93 31.32 29.54
CA ALA A 323 -19.61 32.59 29.27
C ALA A 323 -18.70 33.39 28.32
N ILE A 324 -19.07 33.43 27.04
CA ILE A 324 -18.43 34.27 26.03
C ILE A 324 -18.95 35.71 26.25
N PRO A 325 -18.10 36.73 26.44
CA PRO A 325 -18.57 38.12 26.46
C PRO A 325 -18.93 38.56 25.04
N ALA A 326 -20.07 39.25 24.90
CA ALA A 326 -20.50 39.85 23.65
C ALA A 326 -19.54 40.97 23.21
N PRO A 327 -19.27 41.13 21.89
CA PRO A 327 -18.47 42.23 21.39
C PRO A 327 -19.25 43.55 21.45
N VAL A 328 -18.66 44.54 22.11
CA VAL A 328 -19.10 45.94 22.09
C VAL A 328 -18.51 46.60 20.85
N PHE A 329 -19.35 47.00 19.89
CA PHE A 329 -18.94 47.84 18.76
C PHE A 329 -19.09 49.33 19.14
N PRO A 330 -18.06 50.18 18.91
CA PRO A 330 -18.24 51.61 19.01
C PRO A 330 -18.91 52.15 17.74
N VAL A 331 -20.00 52.88 17.95
CA VAL A 331 -20.66 53.73 16.96
C VAL A 331 -19.73 54.91 16.64
N VAL A 332 -19.31 55.04 15.38
CA VAL A 332 -18.70 56.27 14.85
C VAL A 332 -19.59 56.79 13.73
N GLY A 333 -20.05 58.02 13.93
CA GLY A 333 -21.04 58.69 13.11
C GLY A 333 -20.53 59.18 11.76
N ASN A 334 -21.51 59.29 10.86
CA ASN A 334 -21.47 59.97 9.58
C ASN A 334 -20.79 61.35 9.64
N SER A 335 -19.99 61.66 8.63
CA SER A 335 -20.00 63.00 8.05
C SER A 335 -19.70 62.97 6.55
N THR A 336 -20.66 63.49 5.81
CA THR A 336 -20.72 63.78 4.38
C THR A 336 -19.71 64.84 3.95
N THR A 337 -19.05 64.64 2.80
CA THR A 337 -18.93 65.64 1.69
C THR A 337 -18.23 65.03 0.47
N ASP A 338 -18.95 65.03 -0.66
CA ASP A 338 -18.46 65.08 -2.05
C ASP A 338 -18.60 66.58 -2.50
N PRO A 339 -18.15 67.09 -3.67
CA PRO A 339 -17.42 66.48 -4.80
C PRO A 339 -16.25 67.33 -5.36
N ARG A 340 -15.41 66.77 -6.25
CA ARG A 340 -15.06 67.38 -7.57
C ARG A 340 -14.14 66.51 -8.45
N ALA A 341 -14.46 66.51 -9.74
CA ALA A 341 -13.81 65.81 -10.85
C ALA A 341 -12.63 66.55 -11.51
N THR A 342 -11.67 65.79 -12.09
CA THR A 342 -10.83 66.11 -13.27
C THR A 342 -10.10 64.82 -13.71
N VAL A 343 -10.40 64.16 -14.84
CA VAL A 343 -9.99 64.34 -16.26
C VAL A 343 -8.48 64.15 -16.55
N GLY A 344 -8.18 63.19 -17.47
CA GLY A 344 -6.95 63.04 -18.29
C GLY A 344 -5.80 62.28 -17.61
N THR A 345 -4.98 61.41 -18.22
CA THR A 345 -4.61 61.16 -19.63
C THR A 345 -3.77 59.87 -19.66
N ALA A 346 -3.72 59.17 -20.80
CA ALA A 346 -2.97 57.91 -21.01
C ALA A 346 -1.47 58.13 -21.43
N PRO A 347 -0.74 57.09 -21.91
CA PRO A 347 0.50 56.51 -21.35
C PRO A 347 1.80 57.02 -22.02
N PRO A 348 3.02 56.48 -21.70
CA PRO A 348 3.60 55.50 -22.64
C PRO A 348 4.69 54.51 -22.10
N THR A 349 4.87 53.43 -22.89
CA THR A 349 6.11 52.76 -23.36
C THR A 349 7.07 51.93 -22.49
N LEU A 350 7.34 50.74 -23.05
CA LEU A 350 8.48 49.80 -22.91
C LEU A 350 9.88 50.45 -23.01
N PRO A 351 10.94 49.72 -22.60
CA PRO A 351 11.80 49.17 -23.66
C PRO A 351 12.27 47.71 -23.46
N THR A 352 12.43 47.09 -24.62
CA THR A 352 13.15 45.87 -24.98
C THR A 352 14.66 45.98 -24.69
N VAL A 353 15.29 44.93 -24.16
CA VAL A 353 16.74 44.70 -24.32
C VAL A 353 16.97 43.27 -24.79
N THR A 354 17.38 43.19 -26.05
CA THR A 354 18.09 42.10 -26.72
C THR A 354 19.52 41.95 -26.18
N GLY A 355 19.99 40.72 -26.01
CA GLY A 355 21.38 40.45 -25.63
C GLY A 355 21.77 38.99 -25.86
N THR A 356 22.04 38.66 -27.11
CA THR A 356 22.78 37.48 -27.58
C THR A 356 24.17 37.41 -26.94
N ASN A 357 24.63 36.23 -26.52
CA ASN A 357 26.03 35.87 -26.72
C ASN A 357 26.29 34.36 -26.77
N SER A 358 27.10 34.05 -27.78
CA SER A 358 27.50 32.78 -28.35
C SER A 358 28.48 31.98 -27.48
N SER A 359 28.48 30.66 -27.70
CA SER A 359 29.50 29.69 -27.29
C SER A 359 30.93 30.07 -27.75
N PRO A 360 31.96 29.34 -27.28
CA PRO A 360 32.40 28.23 -28.12
C PRO A 360 32.71 26.93 -27.36
N ALA A 361 32.48 25.84 -28.08
CA ALA A 361 32.90 24.49 -27.78
C ALA A 361 34.42 24.33 -27.93
N VAL A 362 35.03 23.51 -27.06
CA VAL A 362 36.34 22.91 -27.30
C VAL A 362 36.33 21.46 -26.80
N THR A 363 36.55 20.54 -27.73
CA THR A 363 37.02 19.14 -27.57
C THR A 363 37.77 18.82 -28.88
N PRO A 364 38.57 17.73 -28.99
CA PRO A 364 39.07 16.80 -27.98
C PRO A 364 40.60 16.58 -28.11
N SER A 365 41.23 15.82 -27.19
CA SER A 365 42.43 15.01 -27.51
C SER A 365 42.68 13.93 -26.45
N ALA A 366 43.24 12.83 -26.93
CA ALA A 366 43.26 11.49 -26.33
C ALA A 366 44.63 11.07 -25.76
N SER A 367 44.59 9.96 -25.01
CA SER A 367 45.62 8.90 -24.86
C SER A 367 46.73 9.02 -23.79
N GLY A 368 46.90 7.90 -23.05
CA GLY A 368 48.03 7.50 -22.18
C GLY A 368 47.53 7.12 -20.76
N VAL A 369 47.38 5.87 -20.28
CA VAL A 369 48.20 4.63 -20.22
C VAL A 369 49.35 4.69 -19.17
N VAL A 370 49.17 3.92 -18.08
CA VAL A 370 50.07 3.47 -16.95
C VAL A 370 50.52 4.58 -15.98
N ASP A 371 50.48 4.47 -14.64
CA ASP A 371 50.93 3.38 -13.76
C ASP A 371 50.41 3.49 -12.30
N ASN A 372 50.65 2.40 -11.56
CA ASN A 372 50.44 2.05 -10.15
C ASN A 372 50.55 3.13 -9.05
N GLY A 373 49.76 2.89 -8.00
CA GLY A 373 50.20 3.00 -6.61
C GLY A 373 49.42 3.99 -5.74
N GLY A 374 48.78 3.51 -4.67
CA GLY A 374 48.28 4.41 -3.62
C GLY A 374 47.18 3.85 -2.73
N TYR A 375 47.59 3.02 -1.76
CA TYR A 375 46.86 2.70 -0.52
C TYR A 375 46.30 3.96 0.18
N TYR A 376 45.03 3.91 0.60
CA TYR A 376 44.38 4.46 1.82
C TYR A 376 42.87 4.25 1.59
N GLY A 377 42.12 3.39 2.31
CA GLY A 377 41.90 3.42 3.76
C GLY A 377 40.46 3.91 4.02
N GLY A 378 39.49 3.01 4.02
CA GLY A 378 38.07 3.34 4.27
C GLY A 378 37.26 2.10 4.65
N ALA A 379 37.32 1.73 5.92
CA ALA A 379 36.57 0.64 6.52
C ALA A 379 35.17 1.10 6.96
N GLY A 380 34.15 0.24 6.78
CA GLY A 380 32.87 0.40 7.46
C GLY A 380 31.74 -0.46 6.89
N TYR A 381 31.38 -1.52 7.62
CA TYR A 381 30.11 -2.27 7.55
C TYR A 381 29.94 -3.37 6.48
N LYS A 382 30.65 -4.48 6.67
CA LYS A 382 30.11 -5.83 6.41
C LYS A 382 30.58 -6.75 7.52
N ARG A 383 29.65 -7.30 8.31
CA ARG A 383 29.91 -8.46 9.17
C ARG A 383 29.06 -9.62 8.69
N ASP A 384 29.75 -10.74 8.51
CA ASP A 384 29.24 -12.08 8.28
C ASP A 384 28.05 -12.43 9.18
N MET A 385 26.98 -12.91 8.57
CA MET A 385 25.86 -13.58 9.26
C MET A 385 25.61 -15.01 8.74
N SER A 386 26.53 -15.59 7.97
CA SER A 386 26.38 -16.94 7.41
C SER A 386 26.37 -18.06 8.47
N ASP A 387 27.08 -17.90 9.59
CA ASP A 387 27.27 -19.00 10.55
C ASP A 387 26.15 -19.13 11.60
N ALA A 388 25.26 -18.14 11.71
CA ALA A 388 24.09 -18.22 12.60
C ALA A 388 22.93 -19.05 12.00
N HIS A 389 22.94 -19.30 10.68
CA HIS A 389 21.82 -19.91 9.95
C HIS A 389 21.68 -21.43 10.10
N LEU A 390 22.77 -22.16 10.39
CA LEU A 390 22.71 -23.63 10.47
C LEU A 390 22.17 -24.14 11.82
N SER A 391 22.34 -23.37 12.91
CA SER A 391 21.93 -23.80 14.25
C SER A 391 20.43 -23.55 14.54
N ALA A 392 19.83 -22.51 13.95
CA ALA A 392 18.45 -22.14 14.21
C ALA A 392 17.40 -23.08 13.56
N ASN A 393 17.74 -23.74 12.45
CA ASN A 393 16.80 -24.59 11.70
C ASN A 393 16.53 -25.95 12.38
N ALA A 394 17.50 -26.49 13.14
CA ALA A 394 17.31 -27.74 13.88
C ALA A 394 16.38 -27.56 15.11
N ALA A 395 16.48 -26.42 15.79
CA ALA A 395 15.67 -26.13 16.99
C ALA A 395 14.18 -25.87 16.66
N ARG A 396 13.88 -25.27 15.49
CA ARG A 396 12.50 -24.90 15.10
C ARG A 396 11.61 -26.10 14.72
N ARG A 397 12.20 -27.20 14.22
CA ARG A 397 11.45 -28.43 13.88
C ARG A 397 10.77 -29.08 15.08
N PHE A 398 11.36 -28.95 16.28
CA PHE A 398 10.80 -29.53 17.50
C PHE A 398 9.73 -28.65 18.17
N GLN A 399 9.76 -27.32 17.98
CA GLN A 399 8.74 -26.42 18.54
C GLN A 399 7.45 -26.42 17.72
N GLY A 400 7.51 -26.49 16.38
CA GLY A 400 6.33 -26.55 15.52
C GLY A 400 5.42 -27.76 15.77
N LEU A 401 6.00 -28.89 16.18
CA LEU A 401 5.25 -30.12 16.51
C LEU A 401 4.43 -30.00 17.81
N ARG A 402 4.88 -29.20 18.79
CA ARG A 402 4.14 -29.00 20.05
C ARG A 402 2.97 -28.02 19.91
N VAL A 403 3.13 -26.96 19.12
CA VAL A 403 2.10 -25.93 18.91
C VAL A 403 0.89 -26.49 18.15
N ASN A 404 1.12 -27.41 17.21
CA ASN A 404 0.05 -28.03 16.41
C ASN A 404 -0.90 -28.90 17.26
N VAL A 405 -0.40 -29.53 18.33
CA VAL A 405 -1.21 -30.35 19.25
C VAL A 405 -2.09 -29.48 20.15
N GLU A 406 -1.59 -28.34 20.65
CA GLU A 406 -2.38 -27.42 21.47
C GLU A 406 -3.42 -26.62 20.69
N SER A 407 -3.13 -26.26 19.44
CA SER A 407 -4.10 -25.58 18.56
C SER A 407 -5.28 -26.50 18.22
N ARG A 408 -5.02 -27.77 17.89
CA ARG A 408 -6.08 -28.77 17.66
C ARG A 408 -6.93 -29.01 18.90
N ARG A 409 -6.34 -29.02 20.10
CA ARG A 409 -7.09 -29.18 21.36
C ARG A 409 -8.05 -28.01 21.62
N ARG A 410 -7.61 -26.77 21.40
CA ARG A 410 -8.45 -25.57 21.58
C ARG A 410 -9.58 -25.49 20.55
N HIS A 411 -9.35 -25.96 19.33
CA HIS A 411 -10.37 -25.99 18.29
C HIS A 411 -11.46 -27.04 18.57
N LEU A 412 -11.10 -28.20 19.12
CA LEU A 412 -12.06 -29.23 19.55
C LEU A 412 -12.87 -28.81 20.79
N GLU A 413 -12.24 -28.14 21.77
CA GLU A 413 -12.94 -27.62 22.96
C GLU A 413 -13.90 -26.46 22.64
N ARG A 414 -13.69 -25.72 21.53
CA ARG A 414 -14.66 -24.72 21.04
C ARG A 414 -15.86 -25.35 20.35
N ARG A 415 -15.69 -26.46 19.63
CA ARG A 415 -16.79 -27.17 18.95
C ARG A 415 -17.75 -27.87 19.92
N SER A 416 -17.29 -28.29 21.09
CA SER A 416 -18.13 -28.95 22.10
C SER A 416 -18.98 -27.99 22.96
N ARG A 417 -18.89 -26.67 22.73
CA ARG A 417 -19.69 -25.66 23.44
C ARG A 417 -20.85 -25.10 22.61
N PHE A 418 -21.02 -25.59 21.38
CA PHE A 418 -22.06 -25.15 20.45
C PHE A 418 -22.95 -26.28 19.93
N TRP A 419 -22.99 -27.42 20.64
CA TRP A 419 -23.97 -28.48 20.47
C TRP A 419 -24.42 -28.99 21.84
#